data_AF-A0A6B1BB07-F1
#
_entry.id   AF-A0A6B1BB07-F1
#
_cell.length_a   1.000
_cell.length_b   1.000
_cell.length_c   1.000
_cell.angle_alpha   90.00
_cell.angle_beta   90.00
_cell.angle_gamma   90.00
#
_symmetry.space_group_name_H-M   'P 1'
#
loop_
_entity.id
_entity.type
_entity.pdbx_description
1 polymer ?
#
loop_
_entity_poly.entity_id
_entity_poly.type
_entity_poly.pdbx_seq_one_letter_code
_entity_poly.pdbx_strand_id
1 'polypeptide(L)' 'MDWYLGFGGIACLVIGLVGQAFEMRKIRLANENETGSPTMFTHKANFKWYGVIGVGIVLWYVAERL' A
#
# COMPACT_ATOMS: atom_id res chain seq x y z
N MET A 1 -13.12 18.42 -7.48
CA MET A 1 -11.72 17.99 -7.27
C MET A 1 -11.05 18.87 -6.24
N ASP A 2 -11.21 18.50 -4.98
CA ASP A 2 -10.45 19.09 -3.88
C ASP A 2 -8.98 18.67 -3.98
N TRP A 3 -8.12 19.61 -4.32
CA TRP A 3 -6.71 19.36 -4.57
C TRP A 3 -5.97 18.88 -3.32
N TYR A 4 -6.33 19.32 -2.12
CA TYR A 4 -5.65 18.91 -0.89
C TYR A 4 -5.93 17.45 -0.58
N LEU A 5 -7.19 17.03 -0.71
CA LEU A 5 -7.58 15.63 -0.57
C LEU A 5 -6.99 14.76 -1.68
N GLY A 6 -6.92 15.28 -2.91
CA GLY A 6 -6.28 14.61 -4.05
C GLY A 6 -4.80 14.34 -3.81
N PHE A 7 -4.03 15.37 -3.42
CA PHE A 7 -2.60 15.21 -3.09
C PHE A 7 -2.39 14.30 -1.88
N GLY A 8 -3.22 14.41 -0.84
CA GLY A 8 -3.19 13.51 0.31
C GLY A 8 -3.44 12.05 -0.09
N GLY A 9 -4.43 11.81 -0.95
CA GLY A 9 -4.72 10.49 -1.49
C GLY A 9 -3.54 9.90 -2.28
N ILE A 10 -2.94 10.69 -3.17
CA ILE A 10 -1.75 10.28 -3.93
C ILE A 10 -0.58 9.97 -3.00
N ALA A 11 -0.31 10.81 -2.00
CA ALA A 11 0.76 10.57 -1.03
C ALA A 11 0.55 9.25 -0.26
N CYS A 12 -0.68 8.98 0.20
CA CYS A 12 -1.03 7.71 0.81
C CYS A 12 -0.79 6.53 -0.14
N LEU A 13 -1.23 6.63 -1.41
CA LEU A 13 -1.01 5.57 -2.40
C LEU A 13 0.48 5.27 -2.62
N VAL A 14 1.30 6.31 -2.79
CA VAL A 14 2.75 6.15 -2.98
C VAL A 14 3.38 5.51 -1.76
N ILE A 15 3.10 6.01 -0.56
CA ILE A 15 3.64 5.44 0.69
C ILE A 15 3.20 3.99 0.88
N GLY A 16 1.93 3.70 0.61
CA GLY A 16 1.36 2.36 0.69
C GLY A 16 2.06 1.36 -0.23
N LEU A 17 2.17 1.69 -1.52
CA LEU A 17 2.80 0.83 -2.52
C LEU A 17 4.30 0.64 -2.26
N VAL A 18 5.02 1.73 -1.98
CA VAL A 18 6.47 1.67 -1.71
C VAL A 18 6.74 0.89 -0.42
N GLY A 19 6.00 1.18 0.65
CA GLY A 19 6.13 0.48 1.92
C GLY A 19 5.84 -1.02 1.81
N GLN A 20 4.80 -1.39 1.05
CA GLN A 20 4.48 -2.78 0.74
C GLN A 20 5.62 -3.47 -0.01
N ALA A 21 6.20 -2.83 -1.02
CA ALA A 21 7.34 -3.37 -1.77
C ALA A 21 8.56 -3.63 -0.86
N PHE A 22 8.83 -2.73 0.11
CA PHE A 22 9.90 -2.94 1.09
C PHE A 22 9.63 -4.10 2.04
N GLU A 23 8.41 -4.26 2.56
CA GLU A 23 8.08 -5.41 3.40
C GLU A 23 8.14 -6.72 2.62
N MET A 24 7.67 -6.76 1.37
CA MET A 24 7.83 -7.92 0.50
C MET A 24 9.29 -8.28 0.26
N ARG A 25 10.17 -7.28 0.11
CA ARG A 25 11.62 -7.52 0.03
C ARG A 25 12.14 -8.15 1.32
N LYS A 26 11.70 -7.69 2.50
CA LYS A 26 12.11 -8.27 3.79
C LYS A 26 11.62 -9.71 3.95
N ILE A 27 10.35 -9.99 3.63
CA ILE A 27 9.79 -11.35 3.72
C ILE A 27 10.55 -12.30 2.80
N ARG A 28 10.89 -11.88 1.58
CA ARG A 28 11.68 -12.68 0.64
C ARG A 28 13.08 -13.00 1.17
N LEU A 29 13.75 -12.03 1.79
CA LEU A 29 15.07 -12.25 2.38
C LEU A 29 15.01 -13.13 3.63
N ALA A 30 13.90 -13.10 4.38
CA ALA A 30 13.71 -13.94 5.56
C ALA A 30 13.33 -15.39 5.19
N ASN A 31 12.75 -15.61 4.01
CA ASN A 31 12.31 -16.92 3.54
C ASN A 31 12.94 -17.23 2.17
N GLU A 32 14.24 -17.53 2.16
CA GLU A 32 15.02 -17.79 0.93
C GLU A 32 14.39 -18.88 0.03
N ASN A 33 13.66 -19.83 0.62
CA ASN A 33 13.01 -20.94 -0.09
C ASN A 33 11.59 -20.62 -0.62
N GLU A 34 10.98 -19.47 -0.30
CA GLU A 34 9.61 -19.11 -0.70
C GLU A 34 9.58 -17.99 -1.76
N THR A 35 10.56 -18.00 -2.67
CA THR A 35 10.63 -16.99 -3.73
C THR A 35 9.41 -17.09 -4.65
N GLY A 36 8.48 -16.14 -4.51
CA GLY A 36 7.28 -16.04 -5.34
C GLY A 36 6.02 -16.70 -4.76
N SER A 37 6.03 -17.12 -3.49
CA SER A 37 4.82 -17.66 -2.87
C SER A 37 3.72 -16.58 -2.74
N PRO A 38 2.46 -16.87 -3.09
CA PRO A 38 1.32 -15.97 -2.89
C PRO A 38 1.14 -15.54 -1.42
N THR A 39 1.69 -16.32 -0.48
CA THR A 39 1.69 -16.01 0.95
C THR A 39 2.42 -14.70 1.27
N MET A 40 3.36 -14.25 0.43
CA MET A 40 4.02 -12.96 0.61
C MET A 40 3.05 -11.79 0.53
N PHE A 41 2.05 -11.84 -0.37
CA PHE A 41 1.06 -10.77 -0.49
C PHE A 41 0.12 -10.73 0.72
N THR A 42 -0.28 -11.90 1.22
CA THR A 42 -1.21 -12.02 2.35
C THR A 42 -0.53 -11.99 3.73
N HIS A 43 0.79 -11.78 3.77
CA HIS A 43 1.54 -11.72 5.02
C HIS A 43 1.05 -10.58 5.93
N LYS A 44 0.94 -10.83 7.25
CA LYS A 44 0.42 -9.84 8.22
C LYS A 44 1.18 -8.51 8.19
N ALA A 45 2.48 -8.54 7.88
CA ALA A 45 3.30 -7.32 7.73
C ALA A 45 2.83 -6.39 6.60
N ASN A 46 2.16 -6.93 5.56
CA ASN A 46 1.61 -6.16 4.45
C ASN A 46 0.23 -5.56 4.74
N PHE A 47 -0.49 -6.07 5.74
CA PHE A 47 -1.84 -5.62 6.08
C PHE A 47 -1.94 -4.12 6.34
N LYS A 48 -0.95 -3.56 7.06
CA LYS A 48 -0.87 -2.11 7.32
C LYS A 48 -0.82 -1.29 6.03
N TRP A 49 -0.09 -1.76 5.03
CA TRP A 49 0.08 -1.03 3.76
C TRP A 49 -1.17 -1.09 2.91
N TYR A 50 -1.91 -2.19 2.92
CA TYR A 50 -3.23 -2.25 2.31
C TYR A 50 -4.22 -1.27 2.95
N GLY A 51 -4.14 -1.07 4.27
CA GLY A 51 -4.89 -0.02 4.96
C GLY A 51 -4.55 1.37 4.43
N VAL A 52 -3.26 1.70 4.28
CA VAL A 52 -2.82 3.00 3.75
C VAL A 52 -3.25 3.20 2.28
N ILE A 53 -3.15 2.16 1.45
CA ILE A 53 -3.63 2.19 0.06
C ILE A 53 -5.14 2.43 0.03
N GLY A 54 -5.90 1.70 0.84
CA GLY A 54 -7.36 1.86 0.95
C GLY A 54 -7.76 3.28 1.35
N VAL A 55 -7.08 3.86 2.35
CA VAL A 55 -7.28 5.26 2.74
C VAL A 55 -6.97 6.21 1.58
N GLY A 56 -5.87 5.98 0.84
CA GLY A 56 -5.52 6.78 -0.32
C GLY A 56 -6.59 6.75 -1.43
N ILE A 57 -7.15 5.58 -1.72
CA ILE A 57 -8.25 5.41 -2.68
C ILE A 57 -9.51 6.15 -2.20
N VAL A 58 -9.86 6.04 -0.93
CA VAL A 58 -11.02 6.75 -0.35
C VAL A 58 -10.82 8.26 -0.42
N LEU A 59 -9.65 8.77 -0.04
CA LEU A 59 -9.33 10.20 -0.12
C LEU A 59 -9.40 10.71 -1.56
N TRP A 60 -8.87 9.95 -2.52
CA TRP A 60 -8.97 10.30 -3.93
C TRP A 60 -10.42 10.31 -4.43
N TYR A 61 -11.23 9.29 -4.08
CA TYR A 61 -12.64 9.23 -4.45
C TYR A 61 -13.43 10.41 -3.88
N VAL A 62 -13.19 10.73 -2.60
CA VAL A 62 -13.82 11.88 -1.94
C VAL A 62 -13.36 13.18 -2.59
N ALA A 63 -12.07 13.32 -2.91
CA ALA A 63 -11.55 14.49 -3.62
C ALA A 63 -12.22 14.69 -4.98
N GLU A 64 -12.49 13.62 -5.72
CA GLU A 64 -13.15 13.68 -7.03
C GLU A 64 -14.63 14.07 -6.92
N ARG A 65 -15.31 13.62 -5.87
CA ARG A 65 -16.76 13.77 -5.69
C ARG A 65 -17.17 15.01 -4.90
N LEU A 66 -16.23 15.71 -4.26
CA LEU A 66 -16.39 17.01 -3.63
C LEU A 66 -15.78 18.14 -4.49
#